data_AF-A0AAP9H664-F1
#
_entry.id   AF-A0AAP9H664-F1
#
_cell.length_a   1.000
_cell.length_b   1.000
_cell.length_c   1.000
_cell.angle_alpha   90.00
_cell.angle_beta   90.00
_cell.angle_gamma   90.00
#
_symmetry.space_group_name_H-M   'P 1'
#
loop_
_entity.id
_entity.type
_entity.pdbx_description
1 polymer ?
#
loop_
_entity_poly.entity_id
_entity_poly.type
_entity_poly.pdbx_seq_one_letter_code
_entity_poly.pdbx_strand_id
1 'polypeptide(L)'
;MEVYSNENEQVDALRRFFANNGKALAVGVVIGIAALGGWRFWASHQAGADKAASAQYQQLTSAMQADKPQTLEAVASFASANNNTYGALASLDLAKQYVETNQLDKAIALLQSGLKDTKDANLQAVINLRLARIQLQQNQADAALSTLNNVKGDGWTAIVADIRGEALLSKGDKQGARDAWSKGAESQASPALKQMLQMKMNNLS
;
A
#
# COMPACT_ATOMS: atom_id res chain seq x y z
N MET A 1 -50.71 -19.12 23.34
CA MET A 1 -50.20 -17.75 23.56
C MET A 1 -50.63 -17.37 24.96
N GLU A 2 -49.75 -17.47 25.94
CA GLU A 2 -50.00 -16.82 27.24
C GLU A 2 -49.25 -15.50 27.25
N VAL A 3 -50.05 -14.43 27.14
CA VAL A 3 -49.61 -13.05 27.33
C VAL A 3 -49.60 -12.84 28.85
N TYR A 4 -48.40 -12.82 29.45
CA TYR A 4 -48.25 -12.52 30.89
C TYR A 4 -48.52 -11.04 31.15
N SER A 5 -49.77 -10.71 31.49
CA SER A 5 -50.21 -9.39 31.95
C SER A 5 -50.52 -9.43 33.45
N ASN A 6 -49.49 -9.46 34.30
CA ASN A 6 -49.55 -9.05 35.70
C ASN A 6 -48.14 -8.63 36.16
N GLU A 7 -47.98 -7.42 36.69
CA GLU A 7 -46.67 -6.84 37.06
C GLU A 7 -45.90 -7.72 38.06
N ASN A 8 -46.61 -8.42 38.95
CA ASN A 8 -45.99 -9.25 39.98
C ASN A 8 -45.29 -10.51 39.43
N GLU A 9 -45.83 -11.15 38.38
CA GLU A 9 -45.21 -12.35 37.80
C GLU A 9 -43.96 -12.02 36.97
N GLN A 10 -43.95 -10.87 36.31
CA GLN A 10 -42.77 -10.40 35.57
C GLN A 10 -41.60 -10.10 36.51
N VAL A 11 -41.89 -9.52 37.69
CA VAL A 11 -40.87 -9.24 38.71
C VAL A 11 -40.30 -10.54 39.29
N ASP A 12 -41.13 -11.54 39.56
CA ASP A 12 -40.67 -12.83 40.08
C ASP A 12 -39.85 -13.63 39.05
N ALA A 13 -40.24 -13.59 37.76
CA ALA A 13 -39.48 -14.20 36.68
C ALA A 13 -38.09 -13.55 36.54
N LEU A 14 -38.02 -12.22 36.63
CA LEU A 14 -36.76 -11.47 36.58
C LEU A 14 -35.88 -11.79 37.80
N ARG A 15 -36.47 -11.86 39.00
CA ARG A 15 -35.76 -12.20 40.24
C ARG A 15 -35.17 -13.61 40.19
N ARG A 16 -35.91 -14.59 39.67
CA ARG A 16 -35.42 -15.96 39.46
C ARG A 16 -34.33 -16.01 38.39
N PHE A 17 -34.46 -15.25 37.31
CA PHE A 17 -33.43 -15.18 36.27
C PHE A 17 -32.09 -14.69 36.83
N PHE A 18 -32.06 -13.60 37.59
CA PHE A 18 -30.84 -13.09 38.21
C PHE A 18 -30.33 -13.98 39.35
N ALA A 19 -31.21 -14.61 40.13
CA ALA A 19 -30.79 -15.57 41.15
C ALA A 19 -30.08 -16.78 40.53
N ASN A 20 -30.55 -17.26 39.37
CA ASN A 20 -29.99 -18.43 38.69
C ASN A 20 -28.78 -18.10 37.81
N ASN A 21 -28.74 -16.91 37.18
CA ASN A 21 -27.73 -16.54 36.18
C ASN A 21 -26.77 -15.42 36.63
N GLY A 22 -26.97 -14.83 37.82
CA GLY A 22 -26.24 -13.63 38.25
C GLY A 22 -24.71 -13.80 38.28
N LYS A 23 -24.22 -14.99 38.63
CA LYS A 23 -22.78 -15.31 38.56
C LYS A 23 -22.25 -15.32 37.13
N ALA A 24 -22.98 -15.94 36.20
CA ALA A 24 -22.60 -15.98 34.78
C ALA A 24 -22.67 -14.60 34.13
N LEU A 25 -23.68 -13.79 34.47
CA LEU A 25 -23.79 -12.39 34.03
C LEU A 25 -22.62 -11.55 34.56
N ALA A 26 -22.28 -11.67 35.85
CA ALA A 26 -21.14 -10.96 36.42
C ALA A 26 -19.82 -11.33 35.74
N VAL A 27 -19.58 -12.63 35.50
CA VAL A 27 -18.41 -13.11 34.75
C VAL A 27 -18.40 -12.57 33.32
N GLY A 28 -19.55 -12.61 32.63
CA GLY A 28 -19.70 -12.08 31.27
C GLY A 28 -19.40 -10.59 31.19
N VAL A 29 -19.87 -9.79 32.15
CA VAL A 29 -19.59 -8.36 32.24
C VAL A 29 -18.10 -8.10 32.48
N VAL A 30 -17.45 -8.83 33.40
CA VAL A 30 -16.02 -8.69 33.68
C VAL A 30 -15.18 -9.02 32.45
N ILE A 31 -15.49 -10.12 31.76
CA ILE A 31 -14.82 -10.49 30.50
C ILE A 31 -15.04 -9.42 29.43
N GLY A 32 -16.27 -8.91 29.30
CA GLY A 32 -16.60 -7.85 28.36
C GLY A 32 -15.80 -6.57 28.60
N ILE A 33 -15.68 -6.13 29.86
CA ILE A 33 -14.89 -4.96 30.25
C ILE A 33 -13.39 -5.20 29.96
N ALA A 34 -12.86 -6.38 30.31
CA ALA A 34 -11.46 -6.72 30.05
C ALA A 34 -11.15 -6.73 28.54
N ALA A 35 -12.05 -7.31 27.73
CA ALA A 35 -11.90 -7.33 26.27
C ALA A 35 -11.93 -5.91 25.67
N LEU A 36 -12.88 -5.07 26.10
CA LEU A 36 -12.98 -3.68 25.64
C LEU A 36 -11.77 -2.84 26.07
N GLY A 37 -11.30 -3.02 27.31
CA GLY A 37 -10.11 -2.36 27.84
C GLY A 37 -8.84 -2.74 27.08
N GLY A 38 -8.65 -4.05 26.84
CA GLY A 38 -7.53 -4.57 26.04
C GLY A 38 -7.54 -4.03 24.62
N TRP A 39 -8.71 -4.03 23.95
CA TRP A 39 -8.86 -3.47 22.60
C TRP A 39 -8.55 -1.97 22.56
N ARG A 40 -9.06 -1.19 23.52
CA ARG A 40 -8.79 0.25 23.59
C ARG A 40 -7.32 0.56 23.85
N PHE A 41 -6.68 -0.18 24.76
CA PHE A 41 -5.25 -0.01 25.03
C PHE A 41 -4.43 -0.26 23.76
N TRP A 42 -4.68 -1.39 23.09
CA TRP A 42 -4.00 -1.73 21.84
C TRP A 42 -4.23 -0.67 20.75
N ALA A 43 -5.49 -0.25 20.52
CA ALA A 43 -5.82 0.77 19.53
C ALA A 43 -5.15 2.13 19.84
N SER A 44 -5.10 2.54 21.12
CA SER A 44 -4.45 3.78 21.53
C SER A 44 -2.93 3.76 21.32
N HIS A 45 -2.30 2.61 21.58
CA HIS A 45 -0.86 2.43 21.37
C HIS A 45 -0.52 2.50 19.87
N GLN A 46 -1.31 1.85 19.02
CA GLN A 46 -1.16 1.92 17.56
C GLN A 46 -1.32 3.36 17.05
N ALA A 47 -2.35 4.08 17.50
CA ALA A 47 -2.57 5.48 17.12
C ALA A 47 -1.43 6.41 17.56
N GLY A 48 -0.83 6.15 18.73
CA GLY A 48 0.35 6.86 19.20
C GLY A 48 1.58 6.61 18.32
N ALA A 49 1.81 5.34 17.95
CA ALA A 49 2.90 4.94 17.06
C ALA A 49 2.76 5.57 15.66
N ASP A 50 1.55 5.56 15.08
CA ASP A 50 1.30 6.14 13.76
C ASP A 50 1.52 7.67 13.76
N LYS A 51 1.13 8.36 14.84
CA LYS A 51 1.39 9.79 15.00
C LYS A 51 2.88 10.10 15.09
N ALA A 52 3.65 9.29 15.82
CA ALA A 52 5.09 9.44 15.92
C ALA A 52 5.79 9.18 14.58
N ALA A 53 5.41 8.09 13.89
CA ALA A 53 5.93 7.75 12.56
C ALA A 53 5.64 8.86 11.54
N SER A 54 4.43 9.43 11.56
CA SER A 54 4.04 10.57 10.72
C SER A 54 4.94 11.80 10.95
N ALA A 55 5.13 12.20 12.21
CA ALA A 55 5.95 13.35 12.55
C ALA A 55 7.43 13.15 12.15
N GLN A 56 7.97 11.96 12.41
CA GLN A 56 9.34 11.62 12.04
C GLN A 56 9.53 11.56 10.52
N TYR A 57 8.56 10.98 9.79
CA TYR A 57 8.54 10.98 8.33
C TYR A 57 8.56 12.40 7.76
N GLN A 58 7.74 13.30 8.29
CA GLN A 58 7.70 14.69 7.84
C GLN A 58 9.04 15.41 8.09
N GLN A 59 9.68 15.17 9.23
CA GLN A 59 10.99 15.73 9.54
C GLN A 59 12.07 15.23 8.57
N LEU A 60 12.10 13.92 8.31
CA LEU A 60 13.10 13.29 7.45
C LEU A 60 12.96 13.73 5.99
N THR A 61 11.74 13.70 5.45
CA THR A 61 11.47 14.13 4.06
C THR A 61 11.78 15.61 3.85
N SER A 62 11.47 16.47 4.83
CA SER A 62 11.84 17.90 4.77
C SER A 62 13.36 18.09 4.77
N ALA A 63 14.08 17.27 5.54
CA ALA A 63 15.54 17.33 5.59
C ALA A 63 16.22 16.79 4.32
N MET A 64 15.64 15.76 3.68
CA MET A 64 16.09 15.24 2.38
C MET A 64 15.97 16.27 1.27
N GLN A 65 14.86 17.03 1.23
CA GLN A 65 14.66 18.10 0.24
C GLN A 65 15.68 19.24 0.35
N ALA A 66 16.34 19.37 1.51
CA ALA A 66 17.42 20.32 1.74
C ALA A 66 18.81 19.76 1.39
N ASP A 67 18.90 18.64 0.66
CA ASP A 67 20.13 17.99 0.18
C ASP A 67 21.18 17.70 1.27
N LYS A 68 20.73 17.35 2.48
CA LYS A 68 21.63 17.02 3.58
C LYS A 68 22.09 15.55 3.46
N PRO A 69 23.38 15.24 3.24
CA PRO A 69 23.84 13.88 2.96
C PRO A 69 23.63 12.88 4.12
N GLN A 70 23.63 13.35 5.37
CA GLN A 70 23.36 12.54 6.57
C GLN A 70 21.90 12.05 6.67
N THR A 71 21.01 12.50 5.77
CA THR A 71 19.57 12.16 5.85
C THR A 71 19.22 10.84 5.19
N LEU A 72 20.00 10.37 4.22
CA LEU A 72 19.68 9.14 3.48
C LEU A 72 19.73 7.90 4.37
N GLU A 73 20.73 7.79 5.24
CA GLU A 73 20.86 6.70 6.21
C GLU A 73 19.76 6.75 7.28
N ALA A 74 19.39 7.95 7.73
CA ALA A 74 18.30 8.14 8.68
C ALA A 74 16.95 7.71 8.06
N VAL A 75 16.74 8.01 6.78
CA VAL A 75 15.52 7.61 6.04
C VAL A 75 15.52 6.10 5.80
N ALA A 76 16.66 5.50 5.45
CA ALA A 76 16.78 4.05 5.29
C ALA A 76 16.47 3.31 6.60
N SER A 77 16.99 3.83 7.72
CA SER A 77 16.74 3.30 9.06
C SER A 77 15.27 3.44 9.44
N PHE A 78 14.66 4.59 9.16
CA PHE A 78 13.24 4.82 9.39
C PHE A 78 12.37 3.86 8.57
N ALA A 79 12.64 3.72 7.27
CA ALA A 79 11.94 2.81 6.38
C ALA A 79 11.99 1.37 6.91
N SER A 80 13.18 0.91 7.30
CA SER A 80 13.38 -0.45 7.80
C SER A 80 12.73 -0.71 9.16
N ALA A 81 12.63 0.32 10.02
CA ALA A 81 12.04 0.20 11.35
C ALA A 81 10.51 0.29 11.36
N ASN A 82 9.89 0.81 10.30
CA ASN A 82 8.45 1.08 10.26
C ASN A 82 7.74 0.24 9.20
N ASN A 83 7.17 -0.90 9.62
CA ASN A 83 6.34 -1.74 8.76
C ASN A 83 4.90 -1.19 8.66
N ASN A 84 4.77 0.01 8.11
CA ASN A 84 3.50 0.71 7.87
C ASN A 84 3.59 1.62 6.64
N THR A 85 2.50 2.34 6.35
CA THR A 85 2.43 3.26 5.20
C THR A 85 3.57 4.28 5.18
N TYR A 86 4.04 4.76 6.33
CA TYR A 86 5.14 5.73 6.39
C TYR A 86 6.49 5.11 6.02
N GLY A 87 6.77 3.86 6.39
CA GLY A 87 7.95 3.15 5.93
C GLY A 87 7.94 2.85 4.43
N ALA A 88 6.77 2.51 3.88
CA ALA A 88 6.58 2.36 2.44
C ALA A 88 6.82 3.69 1.68
N LEU A 89 6.32 4.81 2.20
CA LEU A 89 6.55 6.14 1.62
C LEU A 89 8.02 6.56 1.72
N ALA A 90 8.67 6.34 2.87
CA ALA A 90 10.09 6.60 3.04
C ALA A 90 10.95 5.78 2.06
N SER A 91 10.59 4.52 1.85
CA SER A 91 11.24 3.65 0.85
C SER A 91 11.10 4.21 -0.57
N LEU A 92 9.92 4.75 -0.93
CA LEU A 92 9.68 5.36 -2.23
C LEU A 92 10.50 6.64 -2.45
N ASP A 93 10.58 7.50 -1.44
CA ASP A 93 11.34 8.75 -1.51
C ASP A 93 12.84 8.51 -1.57
N LEU A 94 13.34 7.57 -0.76
CA LEU A 94 14.75 7.20 -0.79
C LEU A 94 15.14 6.46 -2.07
N ALA A 95 14.27 5.59 -2.59
CA ALA A 95 14.49 4.96 -3.89
C ALA A 95 14.64 5.99 -5.01
N LYS A 96 13.88 7.09 -4.98
CA LYS A 96 14.02 8.19 -5.94
C LYS A 96 15.43 8.79 -5.90
N GLN A 97 15.95 9.07 -4.71
CA GLN A 97 17.32 9.59 -4.53
C GLN A 97 18.39 8.63 -5.06
N TYR A 98 18.20 7.33 -4.85
CA TYR A 98 19.10 6.33 -5.41
C TYR A 98 19.02 6.24 -6.93
N VAL A 99 17.85 6.42 -7.54
CA VAL A 99 17.73 6.51 -9.00
C VAL A 99 18.45 7.75 -9.54
N GLU A 100 18.29 8.91 -8.89
CA GLU A 100 18.96 10.17 -9.28
C GLU A 100 20.49 10.06 -9.19
N THR A 101 21.00 9.27 -8.26
CA THR A 101 22.44 8.98 -8.10
C THR A 101 22.90 7.69 -8.80
N ASN A 102 22.07 7.12 -9.69
CA ASN A 102 22.34 5.92 -10.47
C ASN A 102 22.64 4.63 -9.64
N GLN A 103 22.23 4.60 -8.38
CA GLN A 103 22.33 3.45 -7.47
C GLN A 103 21.08 2.55 -7.58
N LEU A 104 20.81 2.04 -8.79
CA LEU A 104 19.55 1.36 -9.14
C LEU A 104 19.26 0.10 -8.30
N ASP A 105 20.30 -0.67 -7.93
CA ASP A 105 20.13 -1.86 -7.08
C ASP A 105 19.60 -1.51 -5.69
N LYS A 106 20.08 -0.41 -5.09
CA LYS A 106 19.60 0.08 -3.80
C LYS A 106 18.14 0.54 -3.89
N ALA A 107 17.78 1.19 -5.00
CA ALA A 107 16.41 1.61 -5.25
C ALA A 107 15.46 0.40 -5.38
N ILE A 108 15.86 -0.64 -6.12
CA ILE A 108 15.09 -1.88 -6.24
C ILE A 108 14.88 -2.54 -4.87
N ALA A 109 15.94 -2.70 -4.08
CA ALA A 109 15.87 -3.31 -2.76
C ALA A 109 14.89 -2.57 -1.83
N LEU A 110 14.93 -1.23 -1.83
CA LEU A 110 14.00 -0.42 -1.05
C LEU A 110 12.55 -0.56 -1.52
N LEU A 111 12.29 -0.51 -2.82
CA LEU A 111 10.93 -0.67 -3.33
C LEU A 111 10.36 -2.06 -3.01
N GLN A 112 11.20 -3.11 -3.09
CA GLN A 112 10.81 -4.46 -2.68
C GLN A 112 10.54 -4.56 -1.18
N SER A 113 11.28 -3.83 -0.34
CA SER A 113 10.97 -3.72 1.09
C SER A 113 9.63 -3.01 1.31
N GLY A 114 9.44 -1.84 0.69
CA GLY A 114 8.22 -1.04 0.83
C GLY A 114 6.95 -1.75 0.38
N LEU A 115 7.02 -2.71 -0.55
CA LEU A 115 5.89 -3.58 -0.91
C LEU A 115 5.41 -4.44 0.27
N LYS A 116 6.31 -4.82 1.17
CA LYS A 116 5.98 -5.62 2.37
C LYS A 116 5.32 -4.76 3.45
N ASP A 117 5.57 -3.45 3.42
CA ASP A 117 5.13 -2.50 4.44
C ASP A 117 3.73 -1.93 4.22
N THR A 118 3.08 -2.27 3.09
CA THR A 118 1.76 -1.76 2.74
C THR A 118 0.82 -2.82 2.17
N LYS A 119 -0.45 -2.69 2.54
CA LYS A 119 -1.59 -3.45 1.98
C LYS A 119 -2.49 -2.58 1.09
N ASP A 120 -2.17 -1.29 0.93
CA ASP A 120 -2.93 -0.39 0.07
C ASP A 120 -2.63 -0.71 -1.40
N ALA A 121 -3.68 -1.08 -2.15
CA ALA A 121 -3.54 -1.52 -3.54
C ALA A 121 -2.99 -0.44 -4.47
N ASN A 122 -3.32 0.84 -4.22
CA ASN A 122 -2.81 1.95 -5.02
C ASN A 122 -1.32 2.19 -4.74
N LEU A 123 -0.91 2.11 -3.47
CA LEU A 123 0.49 2.24 -3.09
C LEU A 123 1.32 1.08 -3.65
N GLN A 124 0.81 -0.16 -3.55
CA GLN A 124 1.44 -1.32 -4.18
C GLN A 124 1.58 -1.16 -5.70
N ALA A 125 0.54 -0.63 -6.38
CA ALA A 125 0.60 -0.34 -7.80
C ALA A 125 1.70 0.67 -8.12
N VAL A 126 1.77 1.80 -7.40
CA VAL A 126 2.82 2.82 -7.58
C VAL A 126 4.21 2.24 -7.39
N ILE A 127 4.43 1.44 -6.34
CA ILE A 127 5.73 0.82 -6.06
C ILE A 127 6.12 -0.14 -7.20
N ASN A 128 5.21 -1.03 -7.62
CA ASN A 128 5.48 -1.97 -8.71
C ASN A 128 5.76 -1.26 -10.05
N LEU A 129 5.04 -0.18 -10.37
CA LEU A 129 5.29 0.61 -11.59
C LEU A 129 6.67 1.26 -11.57
N ARG A 130 7.10 1.82 -10.44
CA ARG A 130 8.45 2.39 -10.29
C ARG A 130 9.52 1.30 -10.35
N LEU A 131 9.29 0.16 -9.70
CA LEU A 131 10.19 -0.98 -9.72
C LEU A 131 10.40 -1.50 -11.15
N ALA A 132 9.32 -1.67 -11.92
CA ALA A 132 9.40 -2.11 -13.31
C ALA A 132 10.20 -1.14 -14.20
N ARG A 133 10.05 0.17 -14.00
CA ARG A 133 10.84 1.19 -14.73
C ARG A 133 12.33 1.09 -14.42
N ILE A 134 12.70 0.90 -13.16
CA ILE A 134 14.11 0.75 -12.76
C ILE A 134 14.68 -0.56 -13.33
N GLN A 135 13.90 -1.64 -13.31
CA GLN A 135 14.29 -2.91 -13.94
C GLN A 135 14.54 -2.73 -15.46
N LEU A 136 13.71 -1.96 -16.15
CA LEU A 136 13.97 -1.61 -17.56
C LEU A 136 15.25 -0.79 -17.75
N GLN A 137 15.52 0.17 -16.86
CA GLN A 137 16.78 0.92 -16.88
C GLN A 137 18.01 0.02 -16.69
N GLN A 138 17.85 -1.10 -15.98
CA GLN A 138 18.87 -2.15 -15.84
C GLN A 138 18.86 -3.21 -16.95
N ASN A 139 18.10 -3.00 -18.03
CA ASN A 139 17.90 -3.97 -19.11
C ASN A 139 17.27 -5.31 -18.66
N GLN A 140 16.59 -5.33 -17.51
CA GLN A 140 15.92 -6.51 -16.96
C GLN A 140 14.45 -6.57 -17.42
N ALA A 141 14.23 -6.67 -18.74
CA ALA A 141 12.90 -6.62 -19.34
C ALA A 141 11.94 -7.71 -18.80
N ASP A 142 12.43 -8.94 -18.63
CA ASP A 142 11.61 -10.03 -18.10
C ASP A 142 11.20 -9.80 -16.63
N ALA A 143 12.10 -9.24 -15.82
CA ALA A 143 11.78 -8.87 -14.45
C ALA A 143 10.73 -7.75 -14.41
N ALA A 144 10.86 -6.74 -15.27
CA ALA A 144 9.87 -5.67 -15.40
C ALA A 144 8.48 -6.21 -15.79
N LEU A 145 8.41 -7.10 -16.79
CA LEU A 145 7.16 -7.74 -17.21
C LEU A 145 6.51 -8.54 -16.06
N SER A 146 7.31 -9.28 -15.30
CA SER A 146 6.84 -10.01 -14.11
C SER A 146 6.30 -9.06 -13.03
N THR A 147 7.04 -8.00 -12.70
CA THR A 147 6.63 -6.97 -11.74
C THR A 147 5.30 -6.32 -12.13
N LEU A 148 5.10 -6.02 -13.43
CA LEU A 148 3.86 -5.41 -13.92
C LEU A 148 2.62 -6.29 -13.73
N ASN A 149 2.75 -7.60 -13.60
CA ASN A 149 1.62 -8.50 -13.34
C ASN A 149 1.03 -8.31 -11.92
N ASN A 150 1.79 -7.68 -11.02
CA ASN A 150 1.37 -7.36 -9.66
C ASN A 150 0.58 -6.05 -9.57
N VAL A 151 0.55 -5.24 -10.63
CA VAL A 151 -0.23 -3.99 -10.66
C VAL A 151 -1.70 -4.32 -10.91
N LYS A 152 -2.58 -3.89 -9.98
CA LYS A 152 -4.03 -4.13 -10.04
C LYS A 152 -4.79 -2.81 -10.13
N GLY A 153 -5.94 -2.84 -10.81
CA GLY A 153 -6.86 -1.71 -10.93
C GLY A 153 -6.84 -1.04 -12.31
N ASP A 154 -8.02 -0.75 -12.84
CA ASP A 154 -8.21 -0.30 -14.22
C ASP A 154 -7.56 1.07 -14.50
N GLY A 155 -7.45 1.92 -13.48
CA GLY A 155 -6.79 3.23 -13.57
C GLY A 155 -5.30 3.16 -13.93
N TRP A 156 -4.65 2.02 -13.73
CA TRP A 156 -3.23 1.82 -14.06
C TRP A 156 -3.01 1.25 -15.46
N THR A 157 -4.08 0.85 -16.17
CA THR A 157 -4.00 0.11 -17.44
C THR A 157 -3.08 0.76 -18.47
N ALA A 158 -3.23 2.07 -18.70
CA ALA A 158 -2.39 2.77 -19.68
C ALA A 158 -0.92 2.90 -19.24
N ILE A 159 -0.65 3.07 -17.94
CA ILE A 159 0.72 3.17 -17.43
C ILE A 159 1.40 1.79 -17.48
N VAL A 160 0.67 0.73 -17.14
CA VAL A 160 1.15 -0.66 -17.30
C VAL A 160 1.43 -0.96 -18.76
N ALA A 161 0.52 -0.56 -19.66
CA ALA A 161 0.69 -0.72 -21.10
C ALA A 161 1.93 0.00 -21.64
N ASP A 162 2.18 1.23 -21.19
CA ASP A 162 3.37 2.01 -21.57
C ASP A 162 4.66 1.25 -21.23
N ILE A 163 4.84 0.89 -19.95
CA ILE A 163 6.04 0.20 -19.45
C ILE A 163 6.15 -1.20 -20.08
N ARG A 164 5.03 -1.93 -20.24
CA ARG A 164 5.02 -3.25 -20.89
C ARG A 164 5.48 -3.14 -22.35
N GLY A 165 5.02 -2.13 -23.08
CA GLY A 165 5.46 -1.94 -24.46
C GLY A 165 6.92 -1.54 -24.56
N GLU A 166 7.44 -0.72 -23.65
CA GLU A 166 8.88 -0.44 -23.55
C GLU A 166 9.70 -1.71 -23.27
N ALA A 167 9.22 -2.57 -22.36
CA ALA A 167 9.85 -3.85 -22.04
C ALA A 167 9.88 -4.81 -23.23
N LEU A 168 8.79 -4.89 -24.00
CA LEU A 168 8.73 -5.74 -25.19
C LEU A 168 9.60 -5.20 -26.31
N LEU A 169 9.60 -3.87 -26.51
CA LEU A 169 10.44 -3.22 -27.49
C LEU A 169 11.93 -3.42 -27.19
N SER A 170 12.36 -3.32 -25.93
CA SER A 170 13.76 -3.55 -25.55
C SER A 170 14.23 -4.98 -25.79
N LYS A 171 13.29 -5.94 -25.84
CA LYS A 171 13.53 -7.34 -26.27
C LYS A 171 13.48 -7.54 -27.79
N GLY A 172 13.19 -6.50 -28.56
CA GLY A 172 13.00 -6.56 -30.02
C GLY A 172 11.59 -6.98 -30.46
N ASP A 173 10.66 -7.20 -29.54
CA ASP A 173 9.27 -7.56 -29.85
C ASP A 173 8.45 -6.30 -30.17
N LYS A 174 8.62 -5.80 -31.40
CA LYS A 174 7.91 -4.61 -31.89
C LYS A 174 6.40 -4.81 -31.97
N GLN A 175 5.95 -6.01 -32.33
CA GLN A 175 4.52 -6.30 -32.43
C GLN A 175 3.89 -6.33 -31.04
N GLY A 176 4.50 -7.03 -30.08
CA GLY A 176 4.03 -7.04 -28.70
C GLY A 176 4.05 -5.64 -28.07
N ALA A 177 5.05 -4.81 -28.40
CA ALA A 177 5.09 -3.42 -27.96
C ALA A 177 3.91 -2.60 -28.51
N ARG A 178 3.62 -2.72 -29.82
CA ARG A 178 2.47 -2.07 -30.46
C ARG A 178 1.16 -2.52 -29.81
N ASP A 179 0.99 -3.82 -29.61
CA ASP A 179 -0.23 -4.39 -29.02
C ASP A 179 -0.44 -3.90 -27.58
N ALA A 180 0.63 -3.82 -26.79
CA ALA A 180 0.58 -3.28 -25.44
C ALA A 180 0.13 -1.81 -25.44
N TRP A 181 0.75 -0.97 -26.27
CA TRP A 181 0.41 0.45 -26.35
C TRP A 181 -0.99 0.72 -26.91
N SER A 182 -1.47 -0.09 -27.87
CA SER A 182 -2.85 0.01 -28.38
C SER A 182 -3.86 -0.21 -27.25
N LYS A 183 -3.69 -1.29 -26.48
CA LYS A 183 -4.53 -1.59 -25.31
C LYS A 183 -4.53 -0.44 -24.29
N GLY A 184 -3.37 0.19 -24.08
CA GLY A 184 -3.26 1.36 -23.22
C GLY A 184 -4.04 2.57 -23.74
N ALA A 185 -3.96 2.85 -25.05
CA ALA A 185 -4.65 3.97 -25.69
C ALA A 185 -6.18 3.82 -25.70
N GLU A 186 -6.67 2.57 -25.76
CA GLU A 186 -8.09 2.22 -25.71
C GLU A 186 -8.69 2.31 -24.29
N SER A 187 -7.86 2.34 -23.25
CA SER A 187 -8.32 2.42 -21.85
C SER A 187 -8.95 3.77 -21.48
N GLN A 188 -9.45 3.92 -20.24
CA GLN A 188 -10.01 5.19 -19.72
C GLN A 188 -8.94 6.22 -19.31
N ALA A 189 -7.77 6.17 -19.93
CA ALA A 189 -6.66 7.09 -19.65
C ALA A 189 -6.92 8.54 -20.08
N SER A 190 -6.12 9.46 -19.54
CA SER A 190 -6.16 10.86 -19.94
C SER A 190 -5.81 11.04 -21.42
N PRO A 191 -6.36 12.07 -22.11
CA PRO A 191 -6.05 12.33 -23.51
C PRO A 191 -4.54 12.43 -23.80
N ALA A 192 -3.79 13.07 -22.90
CA ALA A 192 -2.34 13.22 -23.02
C ALA A 192 -1.61 11.85 -23.02
N LEU A 193 -2.01 10.93 -22.13
CA LEU A 193 -1.40 9.61 -22.06
C LEU A 193 -1.75 8.76 -23.30
N LYS A 194 -2.99 8.87 -23.80
CA LYS A 194 -3.39 8.21 -25.06
C LYS A 194 -2.56 8.71 -26.24
N GLN A 195 -2.37 10.03 -26.34
CA GLN A 195 -1.56 10.64 -27.40
C GLN A 195 -0.09 10.18 -27.31
N MET A 196 0.47 10.10 -26.10
CA MET A 196 1.83 9.59 -25.88
C MET A 196 1.99 8.14 -26.39
N LEU A 197 1.03 7.26 -26.08
CA LEU A 197 1.05 5.88 -26.55
C LEU A 197 0.91 5.78 -28.08
N GLN A 198 0.08 6.62 -28.69
CA GLN A 198 -0.05 6.71 -30.15
C GLN A 198 1.26 7.16 -30.81
N MET A 199 1.94 8.16 -30.26
CA MET A 199 3.25 8.60 -30.76
C MET A 199 4.28 7.47 -30.70
N LYS A 200 4.33 6.72 -29.58
CA LYS A 200 5.21 5.55 -29.45
C LYS A 200 4.93 4.50 -30.53
N MET A 201 3.66 4.17 -30.78
CA MET A 201 3.26 3.24 -31.84
C MET A 201 3.63 3.71 -33.25
N ASN A 202 3.54 5.02 -33.52
CA ASN A 202 3.88 5.60 -34.82
C ASN A 202 5.39 5.59 -35.08
N ASN A 203 6.20 5.64 -34.01
CA ASN A 203 7.65 5.63 -34.08
C ASN A 203 8.27 4.21 -34.15
N LEU A 204 7.43 3.16 -34.10
CA LEU A 204 7.86 1.79 -34.38
C LEU A 204 8.09 1.64 -35.89
N SER A 205 9.34 1.85 -36.32
CA SER A 205 9.83 1.49 -37.65
C SER A 205 9.94 -0.01 -37.84
#